data_AF-A0A369WPH6-F1
#
_entry.id   AF-A0A369WPH6-F1
#
_cell.length_a   1.000
_cell.length_b   1.000
_cell.length_c   1.000
_cell.angle_alpha   90.00
_cell.angle_beta   90.00
_cell.angle_gamma   90.00
#
_symmetry.space_group_name_H-M   'P 1'
#
loop_
_entity.id
_entity.type
_entity.pdbx_description
1 polymer ?
#
loop_
_entity_poly.entity_id
_entity_poly.type
_entity_poly.pdbx_seq_one_letter_code
_entity_poly.pdbx_strand_id
1 'polypeptide(L)'
;MNLHAALQHAQEQQAATVVGLQIHGRTIEVYRPRFSDIEGQCRVEYHEGQLFQHGSEQSSFNRDQIPGEALDLDYFVAPLSEEELDSIFCQQGEVVVHRLLEGAPDPQQCASPRDKAAFTSWCISTLAERNG
;
A
#
# COMPACT_ATOMS: atom_id res chain seq x y z
N MET A 1 4.83 6.39 -10.12
CA MET A 1 5.26 5.49 -11.23
C MET A 1 4.07 4.63 -11.58
N ASN A 2 3.75 4.43 -12.87
CA ASN A 2 2.55 3.63 -13.22
C ASN A 2 2.74 2.13 -12.92
N LEU A 3 1.64 1.38 -12.86
CA LEU A 3 1.67 -0.06 -12.58
C LEU A 3 2.60 -0.84 -13.53
N HIS A 4 2.66 -0.47 -14.81
CA HIS A 4 3.48 -1.21 -15.77
C HIS A 4 4.98 -1.12 -15.44
N ALA A 5 5.46 0.08 -15.14
CA ALA A 5 6.84 0.30 -14.72
C ALA A 5 7.13 -0.34 -13.34
N ALA A 6 6.15 -0.34 -12.44
CA ALA A 6 6.22 -1.05 -11.16
C ALA A 6 6.39 -2.57 -11.32
N LEU A 7 5.58 -3.20 -12.18
CA LEU A 7 5.64 -4.63 -12.50
C LEU A 7 6.98 -4.97 -13.17
N GLN A 8 7.44 -4.13 -14.11
CA GLN A 8 8.72 -4.31 -14.78
C GLN A 8 9.89 -4.21 -13.78
N HIS A 9 9.87 -3.23 -12.88
CA HIS A 9 10.89 -3.08 -11.84
C HIS A 9 10.93 -4.29 -10.91
N ALA A 10 9.76 -4.77 -10.47
CA ALA A 10 9.65 -5.96 -9.64
C ALA A 10 10.21 -7.22 -10.34
N GLN A 11 9.96 -7.34 -11.66
CA GLN A 11 10.50 -8.42 -12.48
C GLN A 11 12.03 -8.32 -12.67
N GLU A 12 12.56 -7.13 -12.97
CA GLU A 12 14.00 -6.92 -13.20
C GLU A 12 14.84 -7.09 -11.94
N GLN A 13 14.33 -6.59 -10.81
CA GLN A 13 15.03 -6.64 -9.53
C GLN A 13 14.69 -7.89 -8.71
N GLN A 14 13.77 -8.74 -9.21
CA GLN A 14 13.17 -9.84 -8.45
C GLN A 14 12.71 -9.39 -7.06
N ALA A 15 12.19 -8.16 -6.96
CA ALA A 15 11.99 -7.46 -5.71
C ALA A 15 10.53 -7.06 -5.51
N ALA A 16 10.14 -7.01 -4.24
CA ALA A 16 8.78 -6.69 -3.80
C ALA A 16 8.63 -5.25 -3.30
N THR A 17 9.61 -4.40 -3.60
CA THR A 17 9.78 -3.05 -3.04
C THR A 17 8.75 -2.06 -3.54
N VAL A 18 7.90 -2.48 -4.49
CA VAL A 18 6.93 -1.60 -5.11
C VAL A 18 5.59 -1.69 -4.38
N VAL A 19 5.05 -0.54 -3.99
CA VAL A 19 3.78 -0.43 -3.28
C VAL A 19 2.92 0.66 -3.91
N GLY A 20 1.66 0.34 -4.21
CA GLY A 20 0.61 1.30 -4.49
C GLY A 20 -0.24 1.51 -3.23
N LEU A 21 -0.60 2.76 -2.93
CA LEU A 21 -1.44 3.11 -1.79
C LEU A 21 -2.68 3.89 -2.24
N GLN A 22 -3.85 3.43 -1.81
CA GLN A 22 -5.13 4.13 -2.01
C GLN A 22 -5.86 4.29 -0.67
N ILE A 23 -6.67 5.34 -0.57
CA ILE A 23 -7.60 5.53 0.55
C ILE A 23 -9.05 5.60 0.06
N HIS A 24 -9.88 4.70 0.56
CA HIS A 24 -11.33 4.71 0.35
C HIS A 24 -12.04 4.97 1.67
N GLY A 25 -12.39 6.24 1.93
CA GLY A 25 -12.99 6.66 3.20
C GLY A 25 -12.03 6.46 4.39
N ARG A 26 -12.18 5.36 5.13
CA ARG A 26 -11.34 5.00 6.29
C ARG A 26 -10.49 3.75 6.05
N THR A 27 -10.49 3.25 4.83
CA THR A 27 -9.74 2.08 4.43
C THR A 27 -8.49 2.51 3.68
N ILE A 28 -7.36 1.87 3.96
CA ILE A 28 -6.13 1.93 3.18
C ILE A 28 -5.99 0.63 2.40
N GLU A 29 -5.77 0.75 1.10
CA GLU A 29 -5.49 -0.38 0.23
C GLU A 29 -4.02 -0.34 -0.19
N VAL A 30 -3.38 -1.50 -0.13
CA VAL A 30 -1.95 -1.68 -0.43
C VAL A 30 -1.84 -2.70 -1.56
N TYR A 31 -1.20 -2.28 -2.65
CA TYR A 31 -0.96 -3.13 -3.81
C TYR A 31 0.53 -3.40 -3.96
N ARG A 32 0.95 -4.66 -3.87
CA ARG A 32 2.37 -5.05 -3.92
C ARG A 32 2.63 -6.03 -5.05
N PRO A 33 3.24 -5.58 -6.16
CA PRO A 33 3.82 -6.45 -7.17
C PRO A 33 4.85 -7.43 -6.61
N ARG A 34 4.73 -8.70 -6.99
CA ARG A 34 5.63 -9.80 -6.64
C ARG A 34 5.93 -10.60 -7.90
N PHE A 35 7.21 -10.85 -8.17
CA PHE A 35 7.57 -11.82 -9.19
C PHE A 35 7.54 -13.23 -8.60
N SER A 36 6.84 -14.16 -9.26
CA SER A 36 6.85 -15.58 -8.90
C SER A 36 7.78 -16.33 -9.85
N ASP A 37 8.95 -16.74 -9.35
CA ASP A 37 9.88 -17.58 -10.11
C ASP A 37 9.26 -18.94 -10.50
N ILE A 38 8.37 -19.47 -9.67
CA ILE A 38 7.73 -20.79 -9.86
C ILE A 38 6.78 -20.77 -11.06
N GLU A 39 6.07 -19.66 -11.26
CA GLU A 39 5.07 -19.53 -12.31
C GLU A 39 5.54 -18.65 -13.49
N GLY A 40 6.73 -18.05 -13.37
CA GLY A 40 7.30 -17.15 -14.38
C GLY A 40 6.46 -15.89 -14.64
N GLN A 41 5.58 -15.51 -13.70
CA GLN A 41 4.64 -14.40 -13.87
C GLN A 41 4.64 -13.47 -12.66
N CYS A 42 4.28 -12.21 -12.90
CA CYS A 42 4.12 -11.22 -11.85
C CYS A 42 2.68 -11.26 -11.29
N ARG A 43 2.57 -11.39 -9.97
CA ARG A 43 1.34 -11.30 -9.18
C ARG A 43 1.29 -10.00 -8.42
N VAL A 44 0.10 -9.56 -8.06
CA VAL A 44 -0.08 -8.41 -7.16
C VAL A 44 -0.78 -8.90 -5.90
N GLU A 45 -0.08 -8.78 -4.78
CA GLU A 45 -0.66 -8.95 -3.45
C GLU A 45 -1.49 -7.70 -3.13
N TYR A 46 -2.68 -7.90 -2.58
CA TYR A 46 -3.58 -6.87 -2.13
C TYR A 46 -3.84 -7.01 -0.63
N HIS A 47 -3.75 -5.91 0.08
CA HIS A 47 -4.14 -5.81 1.47
C HIS A 47 -5.00 -4.59 1.72
N GLU A 48 -6.12 -4.83 2.37
CA GLU A 48 -7.01 -3.80 2.87
C GLU A 48 -6.84 -3.66 4.38
N GLY A 49 -6.34 -2.51 4.83
CA GLY A 49 -6.20 -2.17 6.24
C GLY A 49 -7.12 -1.03 6.64
N GLN A 50 -7.95 -1.23 7.67
CA GLN A 50 -8.81 -0.15 8.17
C GLN A 50 -8.06 0.77 9.16
N LEU A 51 -8.29 2.08 9.04
CA LEU A 51 -7.72 3.08 9.95
C LEU A 51 -8.38 3.06 11.34
N PHE A 52 -7.59 2.78 12.37
CA PHE A 52 -8.00 2.73 13.77
C PHE A 52 -9.12 1.72 14.06
N GLN A 53 -9.25 0.69 13.24
CA GLN A 53 -10.20 -0.41 13.42
C GLN A 53 -9.47 -1.76 13.37
N HIS A 54 -10.11 -2.79 13.92
CA HIS A 54 -9.61 -4.16 13.84
C HIS A 54 -10.28 -4.87 12.67
N GLY A 55 -9.48 -5.18 11.65
CA GLY A 55 -9.92 -5.88 10.46
C GLY A 55 -8.92 -5.67 9.32
N SER A 56 -8.57 -6.75 8.65
CA SER A 56 -7.79 -6.70 7.43
C SER A 56 -8.24 -7.78 6.47
N GLU A 57 -8.34 -7.43 5.19
CA GLU A 57 -8.59 -8.39 4.12
C GLU A 57 -7.33 -8.52 3.28
N GLN A 58 -6.95 -9.77 2.96
CA GLN A 58 -5.80 -10.06 2.11
C GLN A 58 -6.24 -10.91 0.94
N SER A 59 -5.77 -10.57 -0.25
CA SER A 59 -6.03 -11.30 -1.47
C SER A 59 -4.82 -11.23 -2.40
N SER A 60 -4.76 -12.12 -3.38
CA SER A 60 -3.72 -12.10 -4.41
C SER A 60 -4.38 -12.16 -5.78
N PHE A 61 -3.94 -11.30 -6.67
CA PHE A 61 -4.48 -11.16 -8.02
C PHE A 61 -3.39 -11.46 -9.05
N ASN A 62 -3.75 -12.13 -10.13
CA ASN A 62 -2.93 -12.08 -11.33
C ASN A 62 -3.09 -10.71 -11.99
N ARG A 63 -2.12 -10.31 -12.81
CA ARG A 63 -2.13 -9.01 -13.52
C ARG A 63 -3.46 -8.70 -14.20
N ASP A 64 -4.08 -9.71 -14.83
CA ASP A 64 -5.32 -9.55 -15.60
C ASP A 64 -6.58 -9.47 -14.73
N GLN A 65 -6.43 -9.66 -13.41
CA GLN A 65 -7.51 -9.66 -12.41
C GLN A 65 -7.45 -8.43 -11.49
N ILE A 66 -6.50 -7.52 -11.73
CA ILE A 66 -6.34 -6.30 -10.93
C ILE A 66 -7.51 -5.36 -11.25
N PRO A 67 -8.20 -4.79 -10.22
CA PRO A 67 -9.23 -3.78 -10.43
C PRO A 67 -8.71 -2.60 -11.25
N GLY A 68 -9.55 -2.06 -12.15
CA GLY A 68 -9.15 -0.94 -13.01
C GLY A 68 -8.65 0.28 -12.23
N GLU A 69 -9.25 0.54 -11.06
CA GLU A 69 -8.87 1.62 -10.14
C GLU A 69 -7.41 1.51 -9.69
N ALA A 70 -6.89 0.29 -9.51
CA ALA A 70 -5.51 0.06 -9.12
C ALA A 70 -4.52 0.28 -10.28
N LEU A 71 -4.96 0.18 -11.55
CA LEU A 71 -4.11 0.48 -12.71
C LEU A 71 -3.71 1.96 -12.77
N ASP A 72 -4.60 2.81 -12.29
CA ASP A 72 -4.46 4.28 -12.31
C ASP A 72 -3.73 4.82 -11.07
N LEU A 73 -3.33 3.96 -10.14
CA LEU A 73 -2.59 4.36 -8.95
C LEU A 73 -1.12 4.68 -9.25
N ASP A 74 -0.59 5.64 -8.50
CA ASP A 74 0.84 5.84 -8.42
C ASP A 74 1.49 4.82 -7.50
N TYR A 75 2.33 3.97 -8.10
CA TYR A 75 3.19 3.04 -7.40
C TYR A 75 4.51 3.73 -7.06
N PHE A 76 5.08 3.37 -5.92
CA PHE A 76 6.39 3.85 -5.50
C PHE A 76 7.25 2.72 -4.95
N VAL A 77 8.56 2.92 -5.03
CA VAL A 77 9.54 2.00 -4.46
C VAL A 77 9.78 2.44 -3.01
N ALA A 78 9.34 1.63 -2.06
CA ALA A 78 9.69 1.82 -0.67
C ALA A 78 11.11 1.29 -0.43
N PRO A 79 11.98 2.00 0.31
CA PRO A 79 13.33 1.56 0.64
C PRO A 79 13.31 0.51 1.78
N LEU A 80 12.38 -0.42 1.71
CA LEU A 80 12.13 -1.45 2.71
C LEU A 80 12.53 -2.80 2.12
N SER A 81 13.15 -3.64 2.94
CA SER A 81 13.40 -5.03 2.59
C SER A 81 12.08 -5.80 2.41
N GLU A 82 12.17 -6.96 1.76
CA GLU A 82 11.03 -7.85 1.58
C GLU A 82 10.41 -8.26 2.92
N GLU A 83 11.23 -8.59 3.92
CA GLU A 83 10.80 -8.96 5.27
C GLU A 83 10.10 -7.80 5.99
N GLU A 84 10.61 -6.57 5.83
CA GLU A 84 9.98 -5.38 6.39
C GLU A 84 8.62 -5.11 5.74
N LEU A 85 8.53 -5.27 4.42
CA LEU A 85 7.27 -5.13 3.70
C LEU A 85 6.28 -6.21 4.11
N ASP A 86 6.68 -7.48 4.25
CA ASP A 86 5.82 -8.55 4.74
C ASP A 86 5.29 -8.24 6.15
N SER A 87 6.17 -7.73 7.02
CA SER A 87 5.79 -7.31 8.37
C SER A 87 4.77 -6.18 8.34
N ILE A 88 4.91 -5.21 7.43
CA ILE A 88 4.01 -4.06 7.30
C ILE A 88 2.68 -4.45 6.65
N PHE A 89 2.73 -5.33 5.65
CA PHE A 89 1.58 -5.79 4.88
C PHE A 89 0.57 -6.54 5.74
N CYS A 90 0.95 -7.02 6.92
CA CYS A 90 0.04 -7.66 7.88
C CYS A 90 -0.43 -6.74 9.02
N GLN A 91 -0.15 -5.43 8.94
CA GLN A 91 -0.49 -4.46 10.00
C GLN A 91 -1.76 -3.66 9.69
N GLN A 92 -2.21 -2.89 10.69
CA GLN A 92 -3.33 -1.95 10.56
C GLN A 92 -2.99 -0.83 9.58
N GLY A 93 -4.02 -0.27 8.94
CA GLY A 93 -3.86 0.70 7.85
C GLY A 93 -3.04 1.94 8.25
N GLU A 94 -3.19 2.43 9.49
CA GLU A 94 -2.46 3.62 9.95
C GLU A 94 -0.96 3.36 10.11
N VAL A 95 -0.58 2.12 10.48
CA VAL A 95 0.83 1.75 10.66
C VAL A 95 1.50 1.52 9.30
N VAL A 96 0.75 0.97 8.34
CA VAL A 96 1.16 0.88 6.94
C VAL A 96 1.48 2.26 6.39
N VAL A 97 0.56 3.22 6.53
CA VAL A 97 0.77 4.60 6.04
C VAL A 97 1.97 5.25 6.73
N HIS A 98 2.07 5.12 8.06
CA HIS A 98 3.16 5.72 8.83
C HIS A 98 4.54 5.25 8.37
N ARG A 99 4.67 3.97 8.01
CA ARG A 99 5.95 3.40 7.57
C ARG A 99 6.27 3.65 6.10
N LEU A 100 5.25 3.80 5.26
CA LEU A 100 5.42 3.95 3.82
C LEU A 100 5.50 5.39 3.34
N LEU A 101 4.86 6.33 4.05
CA LEU A 101 4.82 7.74 3.65
C LEU A 101 5.69 8.59 4.57
N GLU A 102 6.72 9.21 3.98
CA GLU A 102 7.55 10.19 4.68
C GLU A 102 6.70 11.35 5.23
N GLY A 103 6.94 11.74 6.48
CA GLY A 103 6.20 12.80 7.16
C GLY A 103 4.82 12.39 7.70
N ALA A 104 4.44 11.11 7.58
CA ALA A 104 3.20 10.62 8.15
C ALA A 104 3.17 10.78 9.69
N PRO A 105 2.06 11.28 10.26
CA PRO A 105 1.93 11.40 11.72
C PRO A 105 2.10 10.04 12.39
N ASP A 106 2.57 10.03 13.64
CA ASP A 106 2.70 8.80 14.42
C ASP A 106 1.32 8.30 14.89
N PRO A 107 0.86 7.12 14.46
CA PRO A 107 -0.45 6.60 14.85
C PRO A 107 -0.55 6.35 16.36
N GLN A 108 0.56 6.08 17.06
CA GLN A 108 0.55 5.88 18.51
C GLN A 108 0.22 7.18 19.28
N GLN A 109 0.45 8.34 18.66
CA GLN A 109 0.12 9.64 19.24
C GLN A 109 -1.34 10.06 18.98
N CYS A 110 -2.08 9.30 18.18
CA CYS A 110 -3.48 9.57 17.84
C CYS A 110 -4.45 9.05 18.93
N ALA A 111 -4.36 9.60 20.13
CA ALA A 111 -5.10 9.11 21.31
C ALA A 111 -6.59 9.54 21.31
N SER A 112 -6.91 10.74 20.81
CA SER A 112 -8.28 11.27 20.83
C SER A 112 -9.02 11.08 19.51
N PRO A 113 -10.37 11.11 19.50
CA PRO A 113 -11.14 11.12 18.25
C PRO A 113 -10.75 12.25 17.29
N ARG A 114 -10.31 13.39 17.84
CA ARG A 114 -9.85 14.55 17.06
C ARG A 114 -8.53 14.24 16.35
N ASP A 115 -7.59 13.59 17.02
CA ASP A 115 -6.30 13.23 16.44
C ASP A 115 -6.47 12.18 15.34
N LYS A 116 -7.34 11.20 15.58
CA LYS A 116 -7.69 10.17 14.57
C LYS A 116 -8.34 10.79 13.32
N ALA A 117 -9.21 11.78 13.51
CA ALA A 117 -9.81 12.51 12.40
C ALA A 117 -8.76 13.31 11.63
N ALA A 118 -7.84 13.99 12.33
CA ALA A 118 -6.74 14.74 11.71
C ALA A 118 -5.79 13.81 10.92
N PHE A 119 -5.44 12.64 11.46
CA PHE A 119 -4.66 11.62 10.77
C PHE A 119 -5.38 11.16 9.49
N THR A 120 -6.67 10.82 9.60
CA THR A 120 -7.47 10.39 8.44
C THR A 120 -7.51 11.46 7.36
N SER A 121 -7.73 12.72 7.75
CA SER A 121 -7.70 13.86 6.82
C SER A 121 -6.33 14.02 6.17
N TRP A 122 -5.23 13.87 6.92
CA TRP A 122 -3.88 13.92 6.37
C TRP A 122 -3.64 12.82 5.34
N CYS A 123 -4.08 11.58 5.60
CA CYS A 123 -3.98 10.47 4.66
C CYS A 123 -4.73 10.77 3.36
N ILE A 124 -5.98 11.24 3.47
CA ILE A 124 -6.82 11.59 2.31
C ILE A 124 -6.14 12.67 1.48
N SER A 125 -5.71 13.77 2.11
CA SER A 125 -5.06 14.88 1.41
C SER A 125 -3.74 14.46 0.75
N THR A 126 -2.87 13.76 1.49
CA THR A 126 -1.55 13.37 0.99
C THR A 126 -1.64 12.39 -0.18
N LEU A 127 -2.56 11.42 -0.12
CA LEU A 127 -2.76 10.47 -1.21
C LEU A 127 -3.50 11.11 -2.40
N ALA A 128 -4.45 12.02 -2.16
CA ALA A 128 -5.11 12.75 -3.23
C ALA A 128 -4.15 13.72 -3.97
N GLU A 129 -3.27 14.41 -3.24
CA GLU A 129 -2.22 15.27 -3.84
C GLU A 129 -1.19 14.45 -4.62
N ARG A 130 -0.95 13.20 -4.23
CA ARG A 130 -0.01 12.31 -4.92
C ARG A 130 -0.60 11.63 -6.14
N ASN A 131 -1.88 11.29 -6.12
CA ASN A 131 -2.56 10.56 -7.19
C ASN A 131 -3.23 11.51 -8.23
N GLY A 132 -3.11 12.83 -8.06
CA GLY A 132 -3.66 13.86 -8.94
C GLY A 132 -2.59 14.66 -9.68
#